data_AF-A0A816LN45-F1
#
_entry.id   AF-A0A816LN45-F1
#
_cell.length_a   1.000
_cell.length_b   1.000
_cell.length_c   1.000
_cell.angle_alpha   90.00
_cell.angle_beta   90.00
_cell.angle_gamma   90.00
#
_symmetry.space_group_name_H-M   'P 1'
#
loop_
_entity.id
_entity.type
_entity.pdbx_description
1 polymer ?
#
loop_
_entity_poly.entity_id
_entity_poly.type
_entity_poly.pdbx_seq_one_letter_code
_entity_poly.pdbx_strand_id
1 'polypeptide(L)'
;MNSPSSYKNLRLFSKPIAFKCLVLVGIALFLSSSPRNLLLIRTRYTSDSSSTSGVRTDKFLEVPQIVWGLNNQKIAFARACLTARTMNRTLLMPSLSASLFYKEVDKLLPFPFDKVFQFERFNSLCGGFVQLARFSDVRNRTQVFDLEKGSGRRWTVERDLEQLKQSVSVDEFEVIRVKGKNPFLWHDHWPVKDYAKVFECMVVVDEISREADKVVTRIRQAGGDRIMTGLVPFVAVHMRIEIDWMIHCKKLEQRQKVSEICSSKREIMERVGNISGLKTPTVLYLAVADSLLEEKEGESSVLAGWREGLIPFEKKKLGVKEEIYGKYSYLIQSAIDYEVCLRADVFVGNSFSTFSSLIVLERTQKARRLGFVSSCEDGGNVWSSYAYNLAGESEGVPRRWMTNMTHSSLEAISYGSNSVSCSSE
;
A
#
# COMPACT_ATOMS: atom_id res chain seq x y z
N MET A 1 -74.67 -42.18 10.36
CA MET A 1 -73.49 -41.38 10.75
C MET A 1 -72.34 -42.36 10.83
N ASN A 2 -71.60 -42.50 9.73
CA ASN A 2 -70.67 -43.60 9.50
C ASN A 2 -69.29 -43.04 9.12
N SER A 3 -68.23 -43.56 9.74
CA SER A 3 -66.97 -43.80 9.02
C SER A 3 -67.03 -45.21 8.43
N PRO A 4 -66.56 -45.40 7.18
CA PRO A 4 -65.49 -46.39 7.00
C PRO A 4 -64.48 -46.08 5.88
N SER A 5 -63.21 -46.37 6.18
CA SER A 5 -62.23 -47.15 5.40
C SER A 5 -62.23 -47.15 3.84
N SER A 6 -61.17 -46.54 3.28
CA SER A 6 -60.12 -47.16 2.43
C SER A 6 -60.27 -47.46 0.91
N TYR A 7 -59.12 -47.22 0.25
CA TYR A 7 -58.51 -47.83 -0.96
C TYR A 7 -58.71 -47.24 -2.39
N LYS A 8 -57.61 -46.62 -2.89
CA LYS A 8 -56.80 -46.98 -4.10
C LYS A 8 -56.52 -45.86 -5.13
N ASN A 9 -55.23 -45.50 -5.17
CA ASN A 9 -54.34 -45.19 -6.31
C ASN A 9 -54.94 -44.75 -7.67
N LEU A 10 -54.49 -43.58 -8.14
CA LEU A 10 -53.97 -43.44 -9.50
C LEU A 10 -52.78 -42.47 -9.51
N ARG A 11 -51.57 -43.03 -9.71
CA ARG A 11 -50.41 -42.29 -10.22
C ARG A 11 -50.54 -42.22 -11.73
N LEU A 12 -50.35 -41.03 -12.32
CA LEU A 12 -49.60 -40.91 -13.56
C LEU A 12 -48.92 -39.53 -13.64
N PHE A 13 -47.71 -39.60 -14.18
CA PHE A 13 -46.63 -38.62 -14.13
C PHE A 13 -46.73 -37.49 -15.17
N SER A 14 -45.83 -36.52 -14.99
CA SER A 14 -45.24 -35.57 -15.96
C SER A 14 -45.82 -34.14 -15.87
N LYS A 15 -45.08 -33.06 -15.61
CA LYS A 15 -43.65 -32.71 -15.81
C LYS A 15 -43.22 -31.58 -14.85
N PRO A 16 -41.97 -31.53 -14.36
CA PRO A 16 -41.32 -30.25 -14.01
C PRO A 16 -39.96 -30.08 -14.71
N ILE A 17 -39.86 -30.50 -15.98
CA ILE A 17 -38.64 -30.36 -16.78
C ILE A 17 -38.68 -29.11 -17.66
N ALA A 18 -39.86 -28.73 -18.18
CA ALA A 18 -40.01 -27.54 -19.03
C ALA A 18 -39.64 -26.23 -18.32
N PHE A 19 -39.90 -26.14 -17.01
CA PHE A 19 -39.58 -24.93 -16.23
C PHE A 19 -38.08 -24.81 -15.90
N LYS A 20 -37.37 -25.94 -15.78
CA LYS A 20 -35.91 -25.93 -15.53
C LYS A 20 -35.12 -25.61 -16.79
N CYS A 21 -35.59 -26.03 -17.97
CA CYS A 21 -34.95 -25.70 -19.24
C CYS A 21 -35.09 -24.21 -19.60
N LEU A 22 -36.22 -23.56 -19.29
CA LEU A 22 -36.41 -22.12 -19.52
C LEU A 22 -35.48 -21.25 -18.65
N VAL A 23 -35.24 -21.64 -17.40
CA VAL A 23 -34.29 -20.95 -16.51
C VAL A 23 -32.85 -21.13 -16.99
N LEU A 24 -32.48 -22.32 -17.47
CA LEU A 24 -31.15 -22.57 -18.02
C LEU A 24 -30.89 -21.85 -19.34
N VAL A 25 -31.90 -21.72 -20.21
CA VAL A 25 -31.81 -20.91 -21.44
C VAL A 25 -31.69 -19.41 -21.13
N GLY A 26 -32.40 -18.93 -20.09
CA GLY A 26 -32.26 -17.56 -19.60
C GLY A 26 -30.86 -17.26 -19.06
N ILE A 27 -30.26 -18.20 -18.32
CA ILE A 27 -28.89 -18.08 -17.80
C ILE A 27 -27.86 -18.18 -18.95
N ALA A 28 -28.07 -19.08 -19.91
CA ALA A 28 -27.20 -19.21 -21.07
C ALA A 28 -27.22 -17.97 -21.98
N LEU A 29 -28.37 -17.32 -22.15
CA LEU A 29 -28.49 -16.05 -22.89
C LEU A 29 -27.88 -14.85 -22.12
N PHE A 30 -27.92 -14.86 -20.78
CA PHE A 30 -27.20 -13.90 -19.95
C PHE A 30 -25.68 -14.12 -19.95
N LEU A 31 -25.21 -15.35 -20.12
CA LEU A 31 -23.77 -15.69 -20.17
C LEU A 31 -23.16 -15.60 -21.58
N SER A 32 -23.99 -15.53 -22.64
CA SER A 32 -23.53 -15.41 -24.03
C SER A 32 -23.58 -13.97 -24.57
N SER A 33 -24.01 -12.99 -23.76
CA SER A 33 -23.80 -11.57 -24.06
C SER A 33 -22.33 -11.21 -23.78
N SER A 34 -21.53 -11.35 -24.83
CA SER A 34 -20.11 -11.01 -24.92
C SER A 34 -19.75 -9.69 -24.20
N PRO A 35 -18.59 -9.60 -23.51
CA PRO A 35 -18.11 -8.38 -22.87
C PRO A 35 -17.51 -7.42 -23.90
N ARG A 36 -18.30 -6.96 -24.88
CA ARG A 36 -17.86 -5.93 -25.85
C ARG A 36 -18.23 -4.52 -25.43
N ASN A 37 -19.15 -4.34 -24.47
CA ASN A 37 -19.57 -3.01 -24.00
C ASN A 37 -18.82 -2.49 -22.75
N LEU A 38 -18.08 -3.33 -22.03
CA LEU A 38 -17.23 -2.88 -20.91
C LEU A 38 -15.88 -2.31 -21.39
N LEU A 39 -15.43 -2.68 -22.59
CA LEU A 39 -14.20 -2.13 -23.18
C LEU A 39 -14.41 -0.72 -23.78
N LEU A 40 -15.63 -0.40 -24.20
CA LEU A 40 -15.93 0.79 -25.02
C LEU A 40 -16.18 2.08 -24.21
N ILE A 41 -16.33 1.98 -22.87
CA ILE A 41 -16.51 3.15 -21.99
C ILE A 41 -15.21 3.51 -21.26
N ARG A 42 -14.20 2.63 -21.26
CA ARG A 42 -12.89 2.88 -20.64
C ARG A 42 -12.03 3.89 -21.41
N THR A 43 -12.37 4.15 -22.67
CA THR A 43 -11.66 5.09 -23.56
C THR A 43 -12.17 6.53 -23.49
N ARG A 44 -13.33 6.82 -22.88
CA ARG A 44 -13.86 8.20 -22.81
C ARG A 44 -13.36 9.05 -21.65
N TYR A 45 -12.63 8.47 -20.70
CA TYR A 45 -11.99 9.21 -19.61
C TYR A 45 -10.46 9.31 -19.74
N THR A 46 -9.89 8.79 -20.83
CA THR A 46 -8.43 8.80 -21.08
C THR A 46 -8.06 9.53 -22.38
N SER A 47 -9.00 10.23 -23.01
CA SER A 47 -8.71 11.11 -24.14
C SER A 47 -9.41 12.45 -23.92
N ASP A 48 -8.83 13.26 -23.04
CA ASP A 48 -8.87 14.71 -23.18
C ASP A 48 -7.48 15.27 -22.85
N SER A 49 -6.51 14.84 -23.65
CA SER A 49 -5.22 15.49 -23.75
C SER A 49 -5.40 16.78 -24.56
N SER A 50 -5.88 17.87 -23.94
CA SER A 50 -5.63 19.27 -24.36
C SER A 50 -6.48 20.35 -23.66
N SER A 51 -7.33 20.05 -22.67
CA SER A 51 -7.96 21.12 -21.88
C SER A 51 -7.08 21.47 -20.65
N THR A 52 -6.41 22.62 -20.71
CA THR A 52 -5.74 23.28 -19.57
C THR A 52 -6.74 23.78 -18.52
N SER A 53 -7.76 23.00 -18.19
CA SER A 53 -8.66 23.31 -17.10
C SER A 53 -7.97 22.84 -15.82
N GLY A 54 -7.22 23.76 -15.19
CA GLY A 54 -6.50 23.48 -13.96
C GLY A 54 -7.42 22.94 -12.86
N VAL A 55 -6.83 22.24 -11.88
CA VAL A 55 -7.55 21.77 -10.68
C VAL A 55 -8.28 22.97 -10.06
N ARG A 56 -9.60 22.84 -9.84
CA ARG A 56 -10.43 23.94 -9.33
C ARG A 56 -9.95 24.43 -7.98
N THR A 57 -9.70 25.72 -7.87
CA THR A 57 -9.24 26.37 -6.62
C THR A 57 -10.39 26.98 -5.81
N ASP A 58 -11.63 26.91 -6.30
CA ASP A 58 -12.83 27.49 -5.71
C ASP A 58 -13.78 26.46 -5.09
N LYS A 59 -13.47 25.17 -5.23
CA LYS A 59 -14.27 24.04 -4.74
C LYS A 59 -13.39 23.03 -4.05
N PHE A 60 -13.89 22.52 -2.93
CA PHE A 60 -13.10 21.74 -2.00
C PHE A 60 -13.76 20.41 -1.63
N LEU A 61 -12.92 19.41 -1.37
CA LEU A 61 -13.27 18.15 -0.73
C LEU A 61 -12.63 18.11 0.65
N GLU A 62 -13.42 17.95 1.70
CA GLU A 62 -12.97 17.70 3.07
C GLU A 62 -13.13 16.22 3.37
N VAL A 63 -12.11 15.63 4.00
CA VAL A 63 -12.12 14.23 4.44
C VAL A 63 -11.83 14.14 5.94
N PRO A 64 -12.29 13.09 6.63
CA PRO A 64 -11.96 12.90 8.04
C PRO A 64 -10.46 12.68 8.24
N GLN A 65 -10.00 12.81 9.49
CA GLN A 65 -8.61 12.54 9.87
C GLN A 65 -8.15 11.17 9.36
N ILE A 66 -7.01 11.14 8.70
CA ILE A 66 -6.42 9.91 8.18
C ILE A 66 -5.62 9.25 9.31
N VAL A 67 -5.89 7.97 9.57
CA VAL A 67 -5.32 7.26 10.74
C VAL A 67 -4.65 5.93 10.37
N TRP A 68 -3.99 5.31 11.36
CA TRP A 68 -3.25 4.02 11.33
C TRP A 68 -1.75 4.17 11.05
N GLY A 69 -1.08 3.10 10.60
CA GLY A 69 0.36 3.17 10.26
C GLY A 69 0.63 4.05 9.03
N LEU A 70 1.86 4.55 8.92
CA LEU A 70 2.29 5.50 7.87
C LEU A 70 1.80 5.13 6.47
N ASN A 71 2.01 3.88 6.04
CA ASN A 71 1.70 3.47 4.67
C ASN A 71 0.19 3.37 4.40
N ASN A 72 -0.59 2.99 5.42
CA ASN A 72 -2.05 3.05 5.32
C ASN A 72 -2.53 4.50 5.22
N GLN A 73 -1.88 5.42 5.94
CA GLN A 73 -2.15 6.85 5.81
C GLN A 73 -1.75 7.39 4.43
N LYS A 74 -0.61 6.97 3.86
CA LYS A 74 -0.20 7.31 2.48
C LYS A 74 -1.28 6.88 1.48
N ILE A 75 -1.75 5.63 1.57
CA ILE A 75 -2.79 5.09 0.67
C ILE A 75 -4.11 5.85 0.83
N ALA A 76 -4.56 6.07 2.06
CA ALA A 76 -5.79 6.80 2.34
C ALA A 76 -5.73 8.25 1.80
N PHE A 77 -4.58 8.90 1.96
CA PHE A 77 -4.32 10.23 1.41
C PHE A 77 -4.35 10.21 -0.13
N ALA A 78 -3.71 9.21 -0.77
CA ALA A 78 -3.75 9.09 -2.22
C ALA A 78 -5.18 8.87 -2.75
N ARG A 79 -5.99 8.05 -2.07
CA ARG A 79 -7.41 7.88 -2.38
C ARG A 79 -8.18 9.20 -2.23
N ALA A 80 -7.93 9.96 -1.17
CA ALA A 80 -8.57 11.26 -0.98
C ALA A 80 -8.22 12.24 -2.11
N CYS A 81 -6.95 12.28 -2.54
CA CYS A 81 -6.51 13.10 -3.67
C CYS A 81 -7.20 12.69 -4.98
N LEU A 82 -7.24 11.39 -5.27
CA LEU A 82 -7.86 10.88 -6.50
C LEU A 82 -9.39 11.03 -6.49
N THR A 83 -10.01 10.97 -5.31
CA THR A 83 -11.43 11.30 -5.11
C THR A 83 -11.69 12.76 -5.44
N ALA A 84 -10.90 13.68 -4.86
CA ALA A 84 -11.01 15.10 -5.12
C ALA A 84 -10.87 15.39 -6.61
N ARG A 85 -9.90 14.75 -7.28
CA ARG A 85 -9.72 14.82 -8.74
C ARG A 85 -10.94 14.32 -9.51
N THR A 86 -11.48 13.15 -9.18
CA THR A 86 -12.69 12.60 -9.83
C THR A 86 -13.89 13.53 -9.68
N MET A 87 -14.00 14.21 -8.54
CA MET A 87 -15.05 15.20 -8.26
C MET A 87 -14.70 16.61 -8.75
N ASN A 88 -13.59 16.79 -9.47
CA ASN A 88 -13.06 18.08 -9.94
C ASN A 88 -12.92 19.14 -8.82
N ARG A 89 -12.32 18.76 -7.69
CA ARG A 89 -12.17 19.59 -6.48
C ARG A 89 -10.72 19.58 -5.99
N THR A 90 -10.34 20.64 -5.28
CA THR A 90 -9.11 20.67 -4.47
C THR A 90 -9.34 19.94 -3.14
N LEU A 91 -8.39 19.13 -2.69
CA LEU A 91 -8.49 18.46 -1.39
C LEU A 91 -8.10 19.44 -0.27
N LEU A 92 -8.95 19.62 0.74
CA LEU A 92 -8.52 20.31 1.97
C LEU A 92 -7.52 19.43 2.70
N MET A 93 -6.37 20.02 3.04
CA MET A 93 -5.25 19.32 3.66
C MET A 93 -5.70 18.52 4.89
N PRO A 94 -5.70 17.18 4.82
CA PRO A 94 -6.21 16.36 5.90
C PRO A 94 -5.22 16.32 7.07
N SER A 95 -5.71 16.03 8.26
CA SER A 95 -4.86 15.66 9.40
C SER A 95 -4.53 14.17 9.39
N LEU A 96 -3.40 13.83 9.97
CA LEU A 96 -2.83 12.49 10.13
C LEU A 96 -2.97 11.99 11.58
N SER A 97 -2.51 10.78 11.89
CA SER A 97 -2.38 10.30 13.28
C SER A 97 -0.95 9.89 13.62
N ALA A 98 -0.44 10.34 14.76
CA ALA A 98 0.91 10.03 15.21
C ALA A 98 1.09 8.62 15.81
N SER A 99 -0.01 7.94 16.14
CA SER A 99 -0.01 6.68 16.91
C SER A 99 -0.66 5.52 16.15
N LEU A 100 -0.22 4.30 16.49
CA LEU A 100 -0.77 3.04 16.00
C LEU A 100 -2.06 2.60 16.70
N PHE A 101 -2.52 3.26 17.76
CA PHE A 101 -3.63 2.74 18.58
C PHE A 101 -4.91 2.53 17.74
N TYR A 102 -5.16 1.26 17.43
CA TYR A 102 -6.19 0.78 16.51
C TYR A 102 -7.59 0.72 17.14
N LYS A 103 -7.70 0.82 18.46
CA LYS A 103 -8.96 0.62 19.19
C LYS A 103 -9.72 1.91 19.50
N GLU A 104 -9.08 3.06 19.45
CA GLU A 104 -9.68 4.34 19.87
C GLU A 104 -9.34 5.47 18.89
N VAL A 105 -9.67 5.25 17.61
CA VAL A 105 -9.40 6.21 16.52
C VAL A 105 -9.96 7.59 16.82
N ASP A 106 -11.14 7.68 17.43
CA ASP A 106 -11.81 8.95 17.77
C ASP A 106 -11.09 9.73 18.90
N LYS A 107 -10.13 9.12 19.60
CA LYS A 107 -9.31 9.77 20.62
C LYS A 107 -7.91 10.15 20.11
N LEU A 108 -7.59 9.83 18.86
CA LEU A 108 -6.28 10.17 18.29
C LEU A 108 -6.22 11.66 18.00
N LEU A 109 -5.26 12.35 18.63
CA LEU A 109 -5.02 13.76 18.36
C LEU A 109 -4.62 13.96 16.89
N PRO A 110 -5.19 14.95 16.19
CA PRO A 110 -4.77 15.33 14.84
C PRO A 110 -3.28 15.64 14.78
N PHE A 111 -2.57 14.99 13.86
CA PHE A 111 -1.18 15.28 13.54
C PHE A 111 -1.13 16.05 12.22
N PRO A 112 -0.47 17.21 12.14
CA PRO A 112 -0.47 18.00 10.90
C PRO A 112 0.22 17.28 9.73
N PHE A 113 -0.36 17.36 8.53
CA PHE A 113 0.25 16.80 7.31
C PHE A 113 1.63 17.41 7.03
N ASP A 114 1.74 18.72 7.20
CA ASP A 114 2.95 19.52 6.97
C ASP A 114 4.08 19.28 7.99
N LYS A 115 3.82 18.46 9.02
CA LYS A 115 4.86 17.91 9.91
C LYS A 115 5.49 16.61 9.38
N VAL A 116 4.88 15.98 8.38
CA VAL A 116 5.40 14.75 7.76
C VAL A 116 5.83 15.01 6.33
N PHE A 117 4.99 15.70 5.54
CA PHE A 117 5.16 15.92 4.11
C PHE A 117 5.20 17.41 3.77
N GLN A 118 5.96 17.79 2.76
CA GLN A 118 6.12 19.18 2.34
C GLN A 118 4.90 19.65 1.52
N PHE A 119 4.03 20.47 2.10
CA PHE A 119 2.81 20.98 1.44
C PHE A 119 3.10 21.71 0.12
N GLU A 120 4.00 22.68 0.11
CA GLU A 120 4.30 23.46 -1.10
C GLU A 120 4.96 22.59 -2.18
N ARG A 121 5.83 21.67 -1.77
CA ARG A 121 6.48 20.74 -2.70
C ARG A 121 5.48 19.75 -3.30
N PHE A 122 4.51 19.29 -2.50
CA PHE A 122 3.43 18.45 -2.99
C PHE A 122 2.65 19.14 -4.11
N ASN A 123 2.17 20.37 -3.86
CA ASN A 123 1.42 21.14 -4.85
C ASN A 123 2.27 21.48 -6.09
N SER A 124 3.57 21.71 -5.93
CA SER A 124 4.48 21.92 -7.06
C SER A 124 4.64 20.67 -7.93
N LEU A 125 4.81 19.49 -7.33
CA LEU A 125 5.05 18.23 -8.06
C LEU A 125 3.79 17.61 -8.66
N CYS A 126 2.63 17.87 -8.03
CA CYS A 126 1.33 17.36 -8.44
C CYS A 126 0.44 18.41 -9.13
N GLY A 127 0.96 19.62 -9.37
CA GLY A 127 0.24 20.69 -10.04
C GLY A 127 -0.38 20.22 -11.37
N GLY A 128 -1.66 20.54 -11.56
CA GLY A 128 -2.44 20.08 -12.72
C GLY A 128 -2.92 18.63 -12.66
N PHE A 129 -2.47 17.82 -11.69
CA PHE A 129 -2.95 16.46 -11.46
C PHE A 129 -3.88 16.38 -10.25
N VAL A 130 -3.39 16.81 -9.07
CA VAL A 130 -4.14 16.95 -7.82
C VAL A 130 -3.63 18.18 -7.07
N GLN A 131 -4.46 18.78 -6.21
CA GLN A 131 -4.11 19.99 -5.46
C GLN A 131 -4.54 19.84 -4.00
N LEU A 132 -3.73 20.39 -3.09
CA LEU A 132 -4.08 20.64 -1.70
C LEU A 132 -4.36 22.13 -1.46
N ALA A 133 -5.35 22.40 -0.63
CA ALA A 133 -5.63 23.73 -0.06
C ALA A 133 -5.60 23.68 1.46
N ARG A 134 -5.39 24.84 2.07
CA ARG A 134 -5.56 25.05 3.51
C ARG A 134 -7.02 25.37 3.79
N PHE A 135 -7.46 25.11 5.01
CA PHE A 135 -8.80 25.53 5.45
C PHE A 135 -9.01 27.06 5.40
N SER A 136 -7.92 27.84 5.47
CA SER A 136 -7.94 29.29 5.28
C SER A 136 -8.34 29.74 3.86
N ASP A 137 -8.26 28.84 2.87
CA ASP A 137 -8.57 29.16 1.48
C ASP A 137 -10.08 29.09 1.18
N VAL A 138 -10.85 28.51 2.12
CA VAL A 138 -12.31 28.38 2.02
C VAL A 138 -12.97 29.73 2.31
N ARG A 139 -13.86 30.17 1.42
CA ARG A 139 -14.54 31.48 1.50
C ARG A 139 -15.89 31.42 2.23
N ASN A 140 -16.39 30.22 2.51
CA ASN A 140 -17.68 29.95 3.17
C ASN A 140 -18.87 30.59 2.43
N ARG A 141 -18.86 30.50 1.09
CA ARG A 141 -19.91 31.02 0.19
C ARG A 141 -21.19 30.19 0.24
N THR A 142 -21.08 28.92 0.57
CA THR A 142 -22.21 27.99 0.68
C THR A 142 -22.13 27.24 2.01
N GLN A 143 -23.25 26.63 2.41
CA GLN A 143 -23.20 25.59 3.44
C GLN A 143 -22.31 24.41 2.99
N VAL A 144 -21.79 23.68 3.97
CA VAL A 144 -21.05 22.44 3.74
C VAL A 144 -22.04 21.33 3.41
N PHE A 145 -21.78 20.58 2.34
CA PHE A 145 -22.57 19.39 2.01
C PHE A 145 -21.92 18.15 2.59
N ASP A 146 -22.67 17.44 3.43
CA ASP A 146 -22.21 16.21 4.06
C ASP A 146 -22.51 14.99 3.18
N LEU A 147 -21.46 14.39 2.61
CA LEU A 147 -21.54 13.16 1.86
C LEU A 147 -21.34 11.96 2.78
N GLU A 148 -22.43 11.30 3.16
CA GLU A 148 -22.40 10.07 3.95
C GLU A 148 -21.92 8.88 3.11
N LYS A 149 -20.69 8.43 3.34
CA LYS A 149 -20.13 7.27 2.65
C LYS A 149 -20.79 5.99 3.16
N GLY A 150 -21.18 5.11 2.25
CA GLY A 150 -21.66 3.80 2.62
C GLY A 150 -20.61 2.94 3.35
N SER A 151 -21.10 1.99 4.15
CA SER A 151 -20.27 1.15 5.00
C SER A 151 -20.89 -0.24 5.25
N GLY A 152 -20.09 -1.13 5.86
CA GLY A 152 -20.53 -2.45 6.30
C GLY A 152 -20.42 -3.55 5.24
N ARG A 153 -20.85 -4.76 5.60
CA ARG A 153 -20.67 -5.99 4.78
C ARG A 153 -21.37 -5.95 3.41
N ARG A 154 -22.35 -5.08 3.23
CA ARG A 154 -23.10 -4.92 1.96
C ARG A 154 -22.51 -3.83 1.06
N TRP A 155 -21.42 -3.20 1.48
CA TRP A 155 -20.75 -2.16 0.72
C TRP A 155 -19.65 -2.78 -0.14
N THR A 156 -19.94 -2.94 -1.43
CA THR A 156 -19.02 -3.57 -2.40
C THR A 156 -18.22 -2.52 -3.16
N VAL A 157 -17.16 -2.93 -3.85
CA VAL A 157 -16.33 -2.07 -4.70
C VAL A 157 -17.19 -1.37 -5.77
N GLU A 158 -18.18 -2.06 -6.33
CA GLU A 158 -19.05 -1.51 -7.39
C GLU A 158 -20.00 -0.45 -6.83
N ARG A 159 -20.58 -0.70 -5.64
CA ARG A 159 -21.45 0.28 -4.96
C ARG A 159 -20.67 1.52 -4.55
N ASP A 160 -19.43 1.31 -4.12
CA ASP A 160 -18.50 2.37 -3.80
C ASP A 160 -18.21 3.24 -5.04
N LEU A 161 -17.90 2.62 -6.18
CA LEU A 161 -17.67 3.36 -7.43
C LEU A 161 -18.93 4.08 -7.92
N GLU A 162 -20.10 3.47 -7.78
CA GLU A 162 -21.38 4.07 -8.17
C GLU A 162 -21.71 5.31 -7.32
N GLN A 163 -21.51 5.25 -6.00
CA GLN A 163 -21.70 6.41 -5.13
C GLN A 163 -20.72 7.54 -5.51
N LEU A 164 -19.46 7.22 -5.82
CA LEU A 164 -18.48 8.22 -6.26
C LEU A 164 -18.91 8.89 -7.57
N LYS A 165 -19.49 8.16 -8.52
CA LYS A 165 -20.01 8.76 -9.76
C LYS A 165 -21.20 9.67 -9.51
N GLN A 166 -22.09 9.27 -8.61
CA GLN A 166 -23.26 10.07 -8.23
C GLN A 166 -22.86 11.36 -7.51
N SER A 167 -21.76 11.36 -6.74
CA SER A 167 -21.31 12.57 -6.03
C SER A 167 -20.70 13.64 -6.95
N VAL A 168 -20.30 13.30 -8.19
CA VAL A 168 -19.76 14.26 -9.18
C VAL A 168 -20.80 15.30 -9.59
N SER A 169 -22.09 14.97 -9.55
CA SER A 169 -23.17 15.92 -9.93
C SER A 169 -23.43 17.01 -8.89
N VAL A 170 -22.83 16.88 -7.70
CA VAL A 170 -23.01 17.82 -6.60
C VAL A 170 -22.01 18.97 -6.73
N ASP A 171 -22.26 19.93 -7.63
CA ASP A 171 -21.33 21.05 -7.87
C ASP A 171 -21.72 22.37 -7.18
N GLU A 172 -22.95 22.50 -6.69
CA GLU A 172 -23.45 23.74 -6.09
C GLU A 172 -22.68 24.16 -4.82
N PHE A 173 -22.22 23.20 -4.02
CA PHE A 173 -21.52 23.49 -2.76
C PHE A 173 -20.03 23.78 -2.97
N GLU A 174 -19.53 24.81 -2.29
CA GLU A 174 -18.11 25.12 -2.16
C GLU A 174 -17.36 23.95 -1.52
N VAL A 175 -17.86 23.42 -0.39
CA VAL A 175 -17.24 22.32 0.34
C VAL A 175 -18.16 21.10 0.34
N ILE A 176 -17.61 19.96 -0.08
CA ILE A 176 -18.19 18.64 0.20
C ILE A 176 -17.35 17.98 1.28
N ARG A 177 -17.98 17.61 2.40
CA ARG A 177 -17.33 16.89 3.49
C ARG A 177 -17.76 15.43 3.48
N VAL A 178 -16.80 14.54 3.30
CA VAL A 178 -17.05 13.10 3.36
C VAL A 178 -17.16 12.68 4.82
N LYS A 179 -18.27 12.04 5.18
CA LYS A 179 -18.48 11.41 6.48
C LYS A 179 -18.41 9.89 6.36
N GLY A 180 -17.82 9.23 7.35
CA GLY A 180 -17.69 7.78 7.38
C GLY A 180 -16.49 7.30 8.21
N LYS A 181 -16.38 5.99 8.44
CA LYS A 181 -15.26 5.42 9.21
C LYS A 181 -13.96 5.41 8.39
N ASN A 182 -12.90 5.91 9.02
CA ASN A 182 -11.53 5.89 8.54
C ASN A 182 -10.95 4.46 8.42
N PRO A 183 -9.95 4.21 7.55
CA PRO A 183 -9.29 5.10 6.58
C PRO A 183 -9.52 4.69 5.10
N PHE A 184 -10.59 3.96 4.78
CA PHE A 184 -10.90 3.53 3.41
C PHE A 184 -12.07 4.34 2.84
N LEU A 185 -11.90 5.66 2.72
CA LEU A 185 -12.95 6.54 2.21
C LEU A 185 -13.45 6.14 0.83
N TRP A 186 -12.66 5.39 0.06
CA TRP A 186 -13.04 4.67 -1.15
C TRP A 186 -12.18 3.39 -1.26
N HIS A 187 -12.63 2.41 -2.03
CA HIS A 187 -11.81 1.28 -2.48
C HIS A 187 -10.80 1.74 -3.55
N ASP A 188 -9.96 0.82 -4.00
CA ASP A 188 -8.94 1.12 -5.00
C ASP A 188 -9.50 1.14 -6.43
N HIS A 189 -10.05 2.29 -6.83
CA HIS A 189 -10.74 2.46 -8.13
C HIS A 189 -9.84 2.94 -9.28
N TRP A 190 -8.64 3.41 -8.97
CA TRP A 190 -7.77 4.05 -9.95
C TRP A 190 -6.58 3.16 -10.33
N PRO A 191 -5.99 3.35 -11.52
CA PRO A 191 -4.78 2.63 -11.92
C PRO A 191 -3.61 2.88 -10.97
N VAL A 192 -2.72 1.90 -10.82
CA VAL A 192 -1.52 2.00 -9.96
C VAL A 192 -0.69 3.24 -10.30
N LYS A 193 -0.56 3.59 -11.58
CA LYS A 193 0.16 4.79 -12.04
C LYS A 193 -0.37 6.11 -11.43
N ASP A 194 -1.67 6.19 -11.13
CA ASP A 194 -2.28 7.40 -10.60
C ASP A 194 -1.93 7.54 -9.10
N TYR A 195 -1.99 6.44 -8.35
CA TYR A 195 -1.51 6.39 -6.96
C TYR A 195 -0.01 6.69 -6.86
N ALA A 196 0.76 6.07 -7.74
CA ALA A 196 2.20 6.27 -7.85
C ALA A 196 2.56 7.74 -8.06
N LYS A 197 1.81 8.46 -8.91
CA LYS A 197 1.97 9.90 -9.11
C LYS A 197 1.70 10.69 -7.82
N VAL A 198 0.65 10.34 -7.06
CA VAL A 198 0.41 10.99 -5.76
C VAL A 198 1.53 10.71 -4.77
N PHE A 199 1.98 9.45 -4.65
CA PHE A 199 3.06 9.08 -3.73
C PHE A 199 4.36 9.82 -4.04
N GLU A 200 4.70 10.02 -5.32
CA GLU A 200 5.86 10.82 -5.72
C GLU A 200 5.80 12.25 -5.17
N CYS A 201 4.62 12.86 -5.14
CA CYS A 201 4.44 14.21 -4.64
C CYS A 201 4.54 14.29 -3.11
N MET A 202 4.39 13.17 -2.40
CA MET A 202 4.48 13.09 -0.93
C MET A 202 5.94 13.10 -0.45
N VAL A 203 6.64 14.21 -0.69
CA VAL A 203 8.01 14.42 -0.23
C VAL A 203 8.02 14.68 1.27
N VAL A 204 8.83 13.94 2.03
CA VAL A 204 8.97 14.15 3.48
C VAL A 204 9.59 15.51 3.81
N VAL A 205 9.28 16.08 4.97
CA VAL A 205 9.92 17.32 5.44
C VAL A 205 11.42 17.15 5.63
N ASP A 206 12.19 18.23 5.47
CA ASP A 206 13.65 18.20 5.52
C ASP A 206 14.21 17.61 6.82
N GLU A 207 13.50 17.78 7.93
CA GLU A 207 13.87 17.17 9.20
C GLU A 207 13.93 15.64 9.11
N ILE A 208 12.89 15.00 8.59
CA ILE A 208 12.84 13.54 8.41
C ILE A 208 13.93 13.09 7.44
N SER A 209 14.11 13.82 6.33
CA SER A 209 15.15 13.51 5.35
C SER A 209 16.55 13.57 5.98
N ARG A 210 16.85 14.61 6.75
CA ARG A 210 18.15 14.75 7.45
C ARG A 210 18.39 13.64 8.46
N GLU A 211 17.38 13.24 9.22
CA GLU A 211 17.51 12.12 10.15
C GLU A 211 17.73 10.79 9.42
N ALA A 212 17.04 10.57 8.29
CA ALA A 212 17.29 9.40 7.44
C ALA A 212 18.72 9.42 6.86
N ASP A 213 19.24 10.58 6.45
CA ASP A 213 20.61 10.71 5.93
C ASP A 213 21.66 10.42 7.02
N LYS A 214 21.42 10.81 8.27
CA LYS A 214 22.28 10.43 9.42
C LYS A 214 22.27 8.92 9.64
N VAL A 215 21.10 8.27 9.59
CA VAL A 215 20.99 6.82 9.73
C VAL A 215 21.75 6.11 8.60
N VAL A 216 21.55 6.52 7.35
CA VAL A 216 22.29 5.97 6.19
C VAL A 216 23.79 6.17 6.34
N THR A 217 24.22 7.34 6.81
CA THR A 217 25.64 7.61 7.07
C THR A 217 26.21 6.65 8.12
N ARG A 218 25.50 6.42 9.24
CA ARG A 218 25.91 5.46 10.28
C ARG A 218 25.97 4.03 9.76
N ILE A 219 24.99 3.61 8.95
CA ILE A 219 24.99 2.28 8.31
C ILE A 219 26.24 2.11 7.46
N ARG A 220 26.56 3.09 6.61
CA ARG A 220 27.72 3.03 5.71
C ARG A 220 29.05 3.09 6.46
N GLN A 221 29.16 3.91 7.51
CA GLN A 221 30.35 3.98 8.37
C GLN A 221 30.60 2.65 9.10
N ALA A 222 29.56 2.04 9.65
CA ALA A 222 29.66 0.74 10.29
C ALA A 222 30.16 -0.38 9.34
N GLY A 223 29.95 -0.19 8.03
CA GLY A 223 30.57 -0.98 6.97
C GLY A 223 32.02 -0.59 6.66
N GLY A 224 32.30 0.71 6.57
CA GLY A 224 33.62 1.27 6.23
C GLY A 224 34.71 0.95 7.25
N ASP A 225 34.38 0.94 8.53
CA ASP A 225 35.30 0.49 9.60
C ASP A 225 35.73 -0.98 9.43
N ARG A 226 35.01 -1.73 8.58
CA ARG A 226 35.31 -3.13 8.23
C ARG A 226 35.74 -3.31 6.77
N ILE A 227 35.66 -2.27 5.93
CA ILE A 227 35.93 -2.30 4.49
C ILE A 227 36.76 -1.06 4.13
N MET A 228 38.06 -1.25 3.90
CA MET A 228 39.06 -0.16 3.78
C MET A 228 38.88 0.84 2.61
N THR A 229 37.82 0.77 1.79
CA THR A 229 37.67 1.67 0.63
C THR A 229 36.20 1.96 0.26
N GLY A 230 35.84 3.25 0.19
CA GLY A 230 34.68 3.75 -0.55
C GLY A 230 33.32 3.78 0.17
N LEU A 231 32.30 4.28 -0.54
CA LEU A 231 30.91 4.34 -0.10
C LEU A 231 30.36 2.91 -0.02
N VAL A 232 30.21 2.36 1.18
CA VAL A 232 29.82 0.95 1.37
C VAL A 232 28.35 0.75 0.98
N PRO A 233 28.02 -0.12 0.00
CA PRO A 233 26.65 -0.43 -0.32
C PRO A 233 26.00 -1.22 0.83
N PHE A 234 24.70 -1.04 1.03
CA PHE A 234 23.96 -1.74 2.07
C PHE A 234 22.64 -2.31 1.56
N VAL A 235 22.23 -3.39 2.22
CA VAL A 235 20.93 -4.04 2.00
C VAL A 235 20.01 -3.61 3.13
N ALA A 236 18.84 -3.07 2.82
CA ALA A 236 17.78 -2.88 3.81
C ALA A 236 16.84 -4.11 3.81
N VAL A 237 16.65 -4.71 4.97
CA VAL A 237 15.75 -5.85 5.18
C VAL A 237 14.62 -5.41 6.10
N HIS A 238 13.42 -5.29 5.56
CA HIS A 238 12.22 -5.02 6.35
C HIS A 238 11.67 -6.32 6.95
N MET A 239 12.05 -6.64 8.18
CA MET A 239 11.68 -7.90 8.84
C MET A 239 10.31 -7.78 9.50
N ARG A 240 9.27 -8.19 8.79
CA ARG A 240 7.91 -8.24 9.32
C ARG A 240 7.71 -9.57 10.08
N ILE A 241 8.21 -9.63 11.30
CA ILE A 241 8.20 -10.82 12.18
C ILE A 241 7.59 -10.54 13.57
N GLU A 242 6.96 -9.37 13.73
CA GLU A 242 6.33 -8.95 14.97
C GLU A 242 5.16 -9.87 15.34
N ILE A 243 4.86 -10.00 16.64
CA ILE A 243 3.84 -10.95 17.13
C ILE A 243 2.46 -10.68 16.53
N ASP A 244 2.06 -9.41 16.47
CA ASP A 244 0.79 -8.98 15.88
C ASP A 244 0.71 -9.37 14.39
N TRP A 245 1.82 -9.21 13.67
CA TRP A 245 1.95 -9.66 12.30
C TRP A 245 1.89 -11.18 12.17
N MET A 246 2.63 -11.93 13.00
CA MET A 246 2.65 -13.39 12.93
C MET A 246 1.26 -13.99 13.21
N ILE A 247 0.48 -13.38 14.11
CA ILE A 247 -0.92 -13.76 14.33
C ILE A 247 -1.78 -13.41 13.11
N HIS A 248 -1.59 -12.22 12.53
CA HIS A 248 -2.34 -11.75 11.38
C HIS A 248 -2.09 -12.62 10.14
N CYS A 249 -0.83 -12.82 9.77
CA CYS A 249 -0.45 -13.57 8.57
C CYS A 249 -0.90 -15.04 8.66
N LYS A 250 -0.75 -15.70 9.82
CA LYS A 250 -1.19 -17.10 9.99
C LYS A 250 -2.71 -17.25 9.81
N LYS A 251 -3.48 -16.29 10.34
CA LYS A 251 -4.94 -16.26 10.14
C LYS A 251 -5.31 -16.02 8.68
N LEU A 252 -4.51 -15.24 7.95
CA LEU A 252 -4.73 -14.97 6.53
C LEU A 252 -4.41 -16.21 5.68
N GLU A 253 -3.27 -16.84 5.94
CA GLU A 253 -2.85 -18.13 5.34
C GLU A 253 -3.90 -19.21 5.50
N GLN A 254 -4.44 -19.39 6.71
CA GLN A 254 -5.52 -20.35 6.97
C GLN A 254 -6.79 -20.07 6.15
N ARG A 255 -7.16 -18.78 5.99
CA ARG A 255 -8.34 -18.39 5.21
C ARG A 255 -8.14 -18.58 3.71
N GLN A 256 -6.94 -18.26 3.22
CA GLN A 256 -6.59 -18.32 1.80
C GLN A 256 -6.07 -19.69 1.36
N LYS A 257 -5.78 -20.60 2.31
CA LYS A 257 -5.16 -21.91 2.08
C LYS A 257 -3.80 -21.81 1.37
N VAL A 258 -2.97 -20.89 1.84
CA VAL A 258 -1.60 -20.67 1.35
C VAL A 258 -0.62 -20.69 2.52
N SER A 259 0.68 -20.78 2.25
CA SER A 259 1.75 -20.82 3.27
C SER A 259 2.93 -19.87 2.96
N GLU A 260 2.70 -18.90 2.08
CA GLU A 260 3.75 -18.01 1.56
C GLU A 260 3.63 -16.57 2.05
N ILE A 261 2.87 -16.31 3.13
CA ILE A 261 2.63 -14.97 3.66
C ILE A 261 3.54 -14.71 4.85
N CYS A 262 3.50 -15.60 5.83
CA CYS A 262 4.37 -15.56 6.98
C CYS A 262 5.77 -16.03 6.59
N SER A 263 6.79 -15.47 7.23
CA SER A 263 8.12 -16.07 7.16
C SER A 263 8.77 -16.07 8.53
N SER A 264 9.52 -17.13 8.82
CA SER A 264 10.30 -17.20 10.05
C SER A 264 11.58 -16.36 9.94
N LYS A 265 12.16 -15.99 11.09
CA LYS A 265 13.50 -15.38 11.15
C LYS A 265 14.53 -16.18 10.34
N ARG A 266 14.56 -17.51 10.52
CA ARG A 266 15.49 -18.42 9.83
C ARG A 266 15.32 -18.35 8.32
N GLU A 267 14.08 -18.40 7.85
CA GLU A 267 13.75 -18.32 6.43
C GLU A 267 14.17 -17.00 5.80
N ILE A 268 13.96 -15.87 6.50
CA ILE A 268 14.42 -14.55 6.04
C ILE A 268 15.94 -14.54 5.90
N MET A 269 16.66 -15.02 6.91
CA MET A 269 18.14 -15.07 6.91
C MET A 269 18.68 -15.95 5.78
N GLU A 270 18.09 -17.13 5.59
CA GLU A 270 18.44 -18.07 4.53
C GLU A 270 18.25 -17.43 3.15
N ARG A 271 17.08 -16.81 2.92
CA ARG A 271 16.76 -16.18 1.63
C ARG A 271 17.61 -14.95 1.34
N VAL A 272 17.79 -14.04 2.30
CA VAL A 272 18.71 -12.90 2.12
C VAL A 272 20.13 -13.39 1.87
N GLY A 273 20.57 -14.44 2.57
CA GLY A 273 21.86 -15.08 2.36
C GLY A 273 22.07 -15.58 0.93
N ASN A 274 21.00 -16.05 0.29
CA ASN A 274 20.99 -16.63 -1.05
C ASN A 274 20.81 -15.61 -2.20
N ILE A 275 20.78 -14.31 -1.92
CA ILE A 275 20.72 -13.30 -2.99
C ILE A 275 22.06 -13.31 -3.75
N SER A 276 21.99 -13.59 -5.05
CA SER A 276 23.16 -13.64 -5.92
C SER A 276 23.77 -12.24 -6.13
N GLY A 277 25.10 -12.19 -6.22
CA GLY A 277 25.86 -10.97 -6.50
C GLY A 277 25.99 -9.98 -5.34
N LEU A 278 25.58 -10.33 -4.11
CA LEU A 278 25.91 -9.52 -2.93
C LEU A 278 27.44 -9.56 -2.70
N LYS A 279 28.07 -8.38 -2.65
CA LYS A 279 29.51 -8.26 -2.39
C LYS A 279 29.78 -8.48 -0.91
N THR A 280 30.60 -9.47 -0.56
CA THR A 280 31.01 -9.70 0.82
C THR A 280 32.30 -8.90 1.16
N PRO A 281 32.36 -8.28 2.35
CA PRO A 281 31.30 -8.19 3.34
C PRO A 281 30.19 -7.20 2.92
N THR A 282 28.94 -7.50 3.28
CA THR A 282 27.75 -6.68 3.02
C THR A 282 27.13 -6.20 4.33
N VAL A 283 26.84 -4.90 4.43
CA VAL A 283 26.09 -4.36 5.57
C VAL A 283 24.59 -4.60 5.38
N LEU A 284 23.92 -5.13 6.40
CA LEU A 284 22.47 -5.27 6.44
C LEU A 284 21.86 -4.30 7.46
N TYR A 285 21.00 -3.40 7.00
CA TYR A 285 20.12 -2.62 7.86
C TYR A 285 18.83 -3.41 8.12
N LEU A 286 18.56 -3.76 9.36
CA LEU A 286 17.34 -4.45 9.76
C LEU A 286 16.27 -3.43 10.16
N ALA A 287 15.34 -3.17 9.24
CA ALA A 287 14.16 -2.35 9.49
C ALA A 287 13.10 -3.23 10.17
N VAL A 288 13.10 -3.23 11.50
CA VAL A 288 12.15 -3.98 12.33
C VAL A 288 11.59 -3.07 13.41
N ALA A 289 10.35 -3.32 13.83
CA ALA A 289 9.76 -2.65 14.98
C ALA A 289 10.23 -3.32 16.27
N ASP A 290 11.45 -2.98 16.73
CA ASP A 290 12.12 -3.57 17.90
C ASP A 290 11.21 -3.70 19.13
N SER A 291 10.36 -2.71 19.38
CA SER A 291 9.42 -2.68 20.52
C SER A 291 8.34 -3.77 20.48
N LEU A 292 8.19 -4.46 19.35
CA LEU A 292 7.19 -5.51 19.11
C LEU A 292 7.83 -6.90 18.97
N LEU A 293 9.15 -7.00 19.19
CA LEU A 293 9.85 -8.26 19.29
C LEU A 293 9.76 -8.80 20.72
N GLU A 294 9.60 -10.11 20.86
CA GLU A 294 9.78 -10.82 22.12
C GLU A 294 11.29 -10.97 22.36
N GLU A 295 11.89 -10.14 23.22
CA GLU A 295 13.23 -10.44 23.78
C GLU A 295 13.06 -11.56 24.82
N LYS A 296 12.81 -12.79 24.38
CA LYS A 296 12.85 -13.95 25.29
C LYS A 296 14.29 -14.31 25.58
N GLU A 297 14.64 -14.42 26.87
CA GLU A 297 15.94 -14.95 27.30
C GLU A 297 16.20 -16.30 26.60
N GLY A 298 17.29 -16.37 25.83
CA GLY A 298 17.70 -17.57 25.10
C GLY A 298 17.31 -17.63 23.60
N GLU A 299 16.44 -16.74 23.09
CA GLU A 299 16.26 -16.59 21.65
C GLU A 299 17.39 -15.74 21.07
N SER A 300 18.06 -16.25 20.02
CA SER A 300 19.17 -15.53 19.41
C SER A 300 18.69 -14.17 18.90
N SER A 301 19.38 -13.09 19.25
CA SER A 301 19.12 -11.73 18.72
C SER A 301 18.87 -11.76 17.21
N VAL A 302 18.03 -10.88 16.66
CA VAL A 302 17.83 -10.72 15.20
C VAL A 302 19.15 -10.51 14.43
N LEU A 303 20.22 -10.19 15.15
CA LEU A 303 21.58 -10.00 14.67
C LEU A 303 22.41 -11.29 14.54
N ALA A 304 21.95 -12.44 15.04
CA ALA A 304 22.68 -13.70 15.02
C ALA A 304 22.07 -14.71 14.02
N GLY A 305 22.93 -15.52 13.38
CA GLY A 305 22.53 -16.57 12.43
C GLY A 305 22.58 -16.19 10.96
N TRP A 306 23.10 -15.01 10.63
CA TRP A 306 23.30 -14.59 9.24
C TRP A 306 24.47 -15.34 8.59
N ARG A 307 24.37 -15.53 7.27
CA ARG A 307 25.46 -16.11 6.46
C ARG A 307 26.75 -15.31 6.63
N GLU A 308 27.88 -16.01 6.60
CA GLU A 308 29.21 -15.39 6.66
C GLU A 308 29.37 -14.25 5.65
N GLY A 309 29.98 -13.15 6.08
CA GLY A 309 30.12 -11.93 5.27
C GLY A 309 28.91 -10.99 5.30
N LEU A 310 27.76 -11.41 5.82
CA LEU A 310 26.62 -10.51 6.04
C LEU A 310 26.65 -9.93 7.46
N ILE A 311 26.65 -8.60 7.56
CA ILE A 311 26.87 -7.88 8.81
C ILE A 311 25.59 -7.13 9.21
N PRO A 312 24.76 -7.69 10.11
CA PRO A 312 23.49 -7.11 10.48
C PRO A 312 23.61 -6.00 11.53
N PHE A 313 22.77 -4.99 11.35
CA PHE A 313 22.62 -3.84 12.23
C PHE A 313 21.14 -3.49 12.42
N GLU A 314 20.71 -3.46 13.67
CA GLU A 314 19.46 -2.86 14.10
C GLU A 314 19.72 -1.46 14.69
N LYS A 315 18.64 -0.70 14.92
CA LYS A 315 18.71 0.69 15.41
C LYS A 315 19.53 0.84 16.70
N LYS A 316 19.37 -0.10 17.64
CA LYS A 316 20.11 -0.14 18.90
C LYS A 316 21.61 -0.33 18.68
N LYS A 317 22.00 -1.32 17.85
CA LYS A 317 23.40 -1.60 17.52
C LYS A 317 24.08 -0.46 16.75
N LEU A 318 23.32 0.30 15.95
CA LEU A 318 23.80 1.51 15.26
C LEU A 318 23.93 2.74 16.18
N GLY A 319 23.44 2.65 17.42
CA GLY A 319 23.38 3.78 18.35
C GLY A 319 22.36 4.86 17.96
N VAL A 320 21.46 4.58 17.01
CA VAL A 320 20.47 5.57 16.51
C VAL A 320 19.11 5.47 17.20
N LYS A 321 18.85 4.39 17.96
CA LYS A 321 17.56 4.16 18.62
C LYS A 321 17.19 5.31 19.56
N GLU A 322 18.06 5.67 20.50
CA GLU A 322 17.81 6.78 21.42
C GLU A 322 18.21 8.13 20.81
N GLU A 323 19.32 8.18 20.06
CA GLU A 323 19.89 9.41 19.47
C GLU A 323 18.96 10.05 18.42
N ILE A 324 18.31 9.25 17.58
CA ILE A 324 17.48 9.71 16.46
C ILE A 324 16.03 9.33 16.72
N TYR A 325 15.72 8.03 16.76
CA TYR A 325 14.34 7.54 16.78
C TYR A 325 13.58 7.92 18.06
N GLY A 326 14.25 7.93 19.21
CA GLY A 326 13.67 8.23 20.52
C GLY A 326 13.11 9.65 20.66
N LYS A 327 13.45 10.56 19.74
CA LYS A 327 12.94 11.93 19.70
C LYS A 327 11.56 12.05 19.07
N TYR A 328 11.10 11.02 18.38
CA TYR A 328 10.01 11.12 17.42
C TYR A 328 8.84 10.19 17.73
N SER A 329 7.64 10.58 17.28
CA SER A 329 6.46 9.72 17.32
C SER A 329 6.61 8.52 16.40
N TYR A 330 5.82 7.47 16.62
CA TYR A 330 5.84 6.26 15.78
C TYR A 330 5.68 6.57 14.27
N LEU A 331 4.81 7.51 13.92
CA LEU A 331 4.60 7.92 12.53
C LEU A 331 5.90 8.45 11.89
N ILE A 332 6.62 9.30 12.60
CA ILE A 332 7.87 9.91 12.12
C ILE A 332 9.00 8.89 12.12
N GLN A 333 9.10 8.03 13.14
CA GLN A 333 10.03 6.89 13.14
C GLN A 333 9.82 5.99 11.91
N SER A 334 8.57 5.67 11.59
CA SER A 334 8.23 4.89 10.40
C SER A 334 8.61 5.61 9.10
N ALA A 335 8.53 6.95 9.07
CA ALA A 335 8.92 7.74 7.91
C ALA A 335 10.45 7.75 7.73
N ILE A 336 11.22 7.83 8.82
CA ILE A 336 12.68 7.69 8.77
C ILE A 336 13.05 6.29 8.24
N ASP A 337 12.47 5.22 8.77
CA ASP A 337 12.72 3.85 8.28
C ASP A 337 12.38 3.70 6.79
N TYR A 338 11.24 4.27 6.35
CA TYR A 338 10.81 4.25 4.96
C TYR A 338 11.85 4.91 4.05
N GLU A 339 12.33 6.10 4.44
CA GLU A 339 13.34 6.88 3.73
C GLU A 339 14.71 6.19 3.71
N VAL A 340 15.11 5.52 4.79
CA VAL A 340 16.36 4.73 4.86
C VAL A 340 16.27 3.52 3.92
N CYS A 341 15.16 2.78 3.94
CA CYS A 341 14.96 1.63 3.06
C CYS A 341 14.92 2.03 1.57
N LEU A 342 14.33 3.19 1.27
CA LEU A 342 14.27 3.71 -0.09
C LEU A 342 15.65 4.05 -0.67
N ARG A 343 16.60 4.47 0.20
CA ARG A 343 18.00 4.80 -0.15
C ARG A 343 18.93 3.59 -0.22
N ALA A 344 18.45 2.39 0.13
CA ALA A 344 19.27 1.17 0.13
C ALA A 344 19.63 0.73 -1.29
N ASP A 345 20.81 0.13 -1.44
CA ASP A 345 21.26 -0.42 -2.72
C ASP A 345 20.37 -1.62 -3.10
N VAL A 346 20.12 -2.51 -2.14
CA VAL A 346 19.14 -3.61 -2.27
C VAL A 346 18.09 -3.49 -1.18
N PHE A 347 16.82 -3.70 -1.54
CA PHE A 347 15.73 -3.79 -0.59
C PHE A 347 15.15 -5.20 -0.55
N VAL A 348 14.88 -5.72 0.64
CA VAL A 348 14.25 -7.03 0.84
C VAL A 348 13.10 -6.87 1.84
N GLY A 349 11.91 -7.33 1.48
CA GLY A 349 10.73 -7.20 2.33
C GLY A 349 9.69 -8.29 2.12
N ASN A 350 8.61 -8.22 2.88
CA ASN A 350 7.44 -9.09 2.75
C ASN A 350 6.43 -8.52 1.73
N SER A 351 5.97 -9.32 0.77
CA SER A 351 5.01 -8.89 -0.28
C SER A 351 3.59 -8.62 0.23
N PHE A 352 3.27 -9.01 1.47
CA PHE A 352 2.00 -8.67 2.14
C PHE A 352 2.11 -7.49 3.09
N SER A 353 3.30 -6.93 3.28
CA SER A 353 3.44 -5.68 4.00
C SER A 353 3.22 -4.50 3.07
N THR A 354 2.26 -3.63 3.43
CA THR A 354 2.06 -2.33 2.78
C THR A 354 3.33 -1.47 2.84
N PHE A 355 4.15 -1.59 3.90
CA PHE A 355 5.43 -0.89 4.01
C PHE A 355 6.39 -1.30 2.90
N SER A 356 6.63 -2.60 2.75
CA SER A 356 7.49 -3.11 1.68
C SER A 356 6.93 -2.77 0.30
N SER A 357 5.62 -2.93 0.12
CA SER A 357 4.97 -2.78 -1.18
C SER A 357 5.05 -1.35 -1.70
N LEU A 358 4.88 -0.35 -0.84
CA LEU A 358 5.06 1.05 -1.23
C LEU A 358 6.52 1.43 -1.48
N ILE A 359 7.48 0.84 -0.76
CA ILE A 359 8.92 1.03 -1.06
C ILE A 359 9.24 0.48 -2.45
N VAL A 360 8.80 -0.74 -2.75
CA VAL A 360 9.06 -1.35 -4.07
C VAL A 360 8.36 -0.58 -5.19
N LEU A 361 7.15 -0.08 -4.97
CA LEU A 361 6.47 0.79 -5.93
C LEU A 361 7.29 2.04 -6.23
N GLU A 362 7.82 2.71 -5.21
CA GLU A 362 8.57 3.94 -5.39
C GLU A 362 9.96 3.70 -6.00
N ARG A 363 10.64 2.61 -5.61
CA ARG A 363 11.87 2.14 -6.26
C ARG A 363 11.64 1.80 -7.73
N THR A 364 10.52 1.15 -8.04
CA THR A 364 10.10 0.84 -9.41
C THR A 364 9.91 2.12 -10.23
N GLN A 365 9.22 3.13 -9.69
CA GLN A 365 9.05 4.42 -10.37
C GLN A 365 10.39 5.11 -10.66
N LYS A 366 11.28 5.15 -9.66
CA LYS A 366 12.60 5.76 -9.81
C LYS A 366 13.44 5.02 -10.84
N ALA A 367 13.42 3.69 -10.85
CA ALA A 367 14.08 2.87 -11.85
C ALA A 367 13.56 3.17 -13.27
N ARG A 368 12.23 3.25 -13.46
CA ARG A 368 11.64 3.57 -14.78
C ARG A 368 12.04 4.94 -15.31
N ARG A 369 12.19 5.96 -14.45
CA ARG A 369 12.67 7.28 -14.87
C ARG A 369 14.12 7.29 -15.33
N LEU A 370 14.92 6.38 -14.79
CA LEU A 370 16.30 6.16 -15.21
C LEU A 370 16.40 5.25 -16.45
N GLY A 371 15.27 4.83 -17.03
CA GLY A 371 15.23 4.03 -18.25
C GLY A 371 15.21 2.52 -18.03
N PHE A 372 15.15 2.03 -16.78
CA PHE A 372 15.06 0.60 -16.51
C PHE A 372 13.63 0.08 -16.79
N VAL A 373 13.50 -0.78 -17.80
CA VAL A 373 12.22 -1.40 -18.22
C VAL A 373 11.96 -2.70 -17.46
N SER A 374 13.01 -3.42 -17.08
CA SER A 374 12.96 -4.55 -16.16
C SER A 374 14.07 -4.38 -15.11
N SER A 375 13.83 -4.85 -13.88
CA SER A 375 14.87 -4.93 -12.84
C SER A 375 15.62 -6.28 -12.88
N CYS A 376 15.41 -7.07 -13.94
CA CYS A 376 15.85 -8.47 -14.00
C CYS A 376 16.76 -8.81 -15.17
N GLU A 377 16.98 -7.88 -16.11
CA GLU A 377 18.03 -8.02 -17.12
C GLU A 377 19.34 -7.34 -16.67
N ASP A 378 20.40 -8.14 -16.72
CA ASP A 378 21.85 -7.90 -16.65
C ASP A 378 22.43 -6.68 -15.90
N GLY A 379 23.22 -6.99 -14.85
CA GLY A 379 24.52 -6.34 -14.65
C GLY A 379 24.79 -5.65 -13.32
N GLY A 380 23.79 -5.47 -12.45
CA GLY A 380 24.04 -4.87 -11.14
C GLY A 380 22.91 -5.04 -10.14
N ASN A 381 23.26 -5.26 -8.87
CA ASN A 381 22.32 -5.26 -7.73
C ASN A 381 21.88 -3.85 -7.31
N VAL A 382 22.10 -2.85 -8.16
CA VAL A 382 21.83 -1.45 -7.86
C VAL A 382 20.32 -1.24 -8.04
N TRP A 383 19.65 -0.93 -6.93
CA TRP A 383 18.20 -0.71 -6.83
C TRP A 383 17.31 -1.97 -6.89
N SER A 384 17.90 -3.16 -6.81
CA SER A 384 17.14 -4.42 -6.76
C SER A 384 16.21 -4.49 -5.56
N SER A 385 15.07 -5.15 -5.74
CA SER A 385 14.09 -5.38 -4.68
C SER A 385 13.65 -6.84 -4.68
N TYR A 386 13.43 -7.43 -3.50
CA TYR A 386 13.10 -8.84 -3.34
C TYR A 386 11.98 -9.06 -2.33
N ALA A 387 11.09 -10.00 -2.63
CA ALA A 387 10.08 -10.52 -1.72
C ALA A 387 10.63 -11.78 -1.03
N TYR A 388 10.97 -11.68 0.25
CA TYR A 388 11.53 -12.84 0.96
C TYR A 388 10.50 -13.92 1.25
N ASN A 389 9.20 -13.65 1.23
CA ASN A 389 8.19 -14.66 1.56
C ASN A 389 7.86 -15.56 0.35
N LEU A 390 8.22 -15.14 -0.86
CA LEU A 390 7.97 -15.89 -2.10
C LEU A 390 9.26 -16.52 -2.63
N ALA A 391 9.19 -17.79 -3.03
CA ALA A 391 10.32 -18.52 -3.58
C ALA A 391 10.70 -17.95 -4.96
N GLY A 392 12.00 -17.74 -5.20
CA GLY A 392 12.55 -17.25 -6.46
C GLY A 392 12.70 -18.35 -7.50
N GLU A 393 13.66 -18.15 -8.42
CA GLU A 393 13.98 -19.09 -9.51
C GLU A 393 14.53 -20.43 -8.99
N SER A 394 15.16 -20.41 -7.80
CA SER A 394 15.69 -21.59 -7.13
C SER A 394 15.20 -21.65 -5.68
N GLU A 395 15.15 -22.86 -5.12
CA GLU A 395 14.80 -23.07 -3.71
C GLU A 395 15.74 -22.28 -2.79
N GLY A 396 15.15 -21.65 -1.76
CA GLY A 396 15.88 -20.82 -0.80
C GLY A 396 16.31 -19.44 -1.34
N VAL A 397 16.06 -19.09 -2.61
CA VAL A 397 16.29 -17.74 -3.15
C VAL A 397 15.01 -16.91 -3.02
N PRO A 398 15.06 -15.63 -2.63
CA PRO A 398 13.88 -14.78 -2.58
C PRO A 398 13.46 -14.35 -3.99
N ARG A 399 12.16 -14.18 -4.22
CA ARG A 399 11.66 -13.73 -5.52
C ARG A 399 12.02 -12.27 -5.75
N ARG A 400 12.58 -11.96 -6.93
CA ARG A 400 12.76 -10.57 -7.37
C ARG A 400 11.41 -9.88 -7.48
N TRP A 401 11.38 -8.58 -7.18
CA TRP A 401 10.14 -7.86 -7.03
C TRP A 401 10.21 -6.49 -7.69
N MET A 402 9.41 -6.31 -8.74
CA MET A 402 9.08 -5.02 -9.32
C MET A 402 7.56 -4.82 -9.23
N THR A 403 7.13 -3.58 -9.06
CA THR A 403 5.70 -3.28 -9.05
C THR A 403 5.16 -3.24 -10.48
N ASN A 404 4.10 -4.00 -10.74
CA ASN A 404 3.37 -3.85 -11.99
C ASN A 404 2.61 -2.51 -12.01
N MET A 405 3.03 -1.62 -12.91
CA MET A 405 2.50 -0.27 -13.04
C MET A 405 1.26 -0.18 -13.94
N THR A 406 0.89 -1.26 -14.64
CA THR A 406 -0.26 -1.32 -15.56
C THR A 406 -1.55 -1.80 -14.89
N HIS A 407 -1.43 -2.36 -13.68
CA HIS A 407 -2.57 -2.77 -12.86
C HIS A 407 -3.61 -1.65 -12.74
N SER A 408 -4.87 -2.04 -12.92
CA SER A 408 -6.03 -1.13 -12.93
C SER A 408 -6.45 -0.65 -11.54
N SER A 409 -5.87 -1.22 -10.49
CA SER A 409 -6.20 -0.96 -9.10
C SER A 409 -4.97 -1.10 -8.22
N LEU A 410 -4.85 -0.27 -7.17
CA LEU A 410 -3.85 -0.44 -6.12
C LEU A 410 -4.10 -1.69 -5.25
N GLU A 411 -5.27 -2.35 -5.35
CA GLU A 411 -5.58 -3.56 -4.58
C GLU A 411 -4.48 -4.63 -4.70
N ALA A 412 -3.88 -4.74 -5.89
CA ALA A 412 -2.76 -5.64 -6.17
C ALA A 412 -1.47 -5.35 -5.37
N ILE A 413 -1.43 -4.25 -4.62
CA ILE A 413 -0.27 -3.73 -3.86
C ILE A 413 -0.68 -3.44 -2.40
N SER A 414 -1.87 -2.89 -2.17
CA SER A 414 -2.31 -2.37 -0.87
C SER A 414 -2.65 -3.47 0.15
N TYR A 415 -3.10 -4.64 -0.31
CA TYR A 415 -3.54 -5.77 0.55
C TYR A 415 -2.62 -7.00 0.48
N GLY A 416 -1.46 -6.85 -0.17
CA GLY A 416 -0.51 -7.94 -0.36
C GLY A 416 -0.83 -8.83 -1.55
N SER A 417 0.22 -9.39 -2.15
CA SER A 417 0.07 -10.20 -3.36
C SER A 417 1.18 -11.25 -3.46
N ASN A 418 0.80 -12.42 -3.99
CA ASN A 418 1.75 -13.44 -4.46
C ASN A 418 2.23 -13.16 -5.90
N SER A 419 1.52 -12.29 -6.61
CA SER A 419 1.87 -11.83 -7.95
C SER A 419 2.92 -10.72 -7.85
N VAL A 420 4.14 -11.13 -7.49
CA VAL A 420 5.34 -10.31 -7.67
C VAL A 420 6.15 -10.88 -8.82
N SER A 421 6.52 -10.02 -9.75
CA SER A 421 7.24 -10.40 -10.97
C SER A 421 8.45 -9.50 -11.17
N CYS A 422 9.32 -9.98 -12.06
CA CYS A 422 10.44 -9.25 -12.64
C CYS A 422 10.04 -8.31 -13.79
N SER A 423 8.84 -8.50 -14.32
CA SER A 423 8.28 -7.72 -15.42
C SER A 423 7.25 -6.73 -14.89
N SER A 424 7.28 -5.51 -15.41
CA SER A 424 6.31 -4.46 -15.11
C SER A 424 5.10 -4.46 -16.06
N GLU A 425 4.85 -5.57 -16.77
CA GLU A 425 3.85 -5.68 -17.85
C GLU A 425 2.41 -5.62 -17.37
#